data_AF-A0ABD0N928-F1
#
_entry.id   AF-A0ABD0N928-F1
#
_cell.length_a   1.000
_cell.length_b   1.000
_cell.length_c   1.000
_cell.angle_alpha   90.00
_cell.angle_beta   90.00
_cell.angle_gamma   90.00
#
_symmetry.space_group_name_H-M   'P 1'
#
loop_
_entity.id
_entity.type
_entity.pdbx_description
1 polymer ?
#
loop_
_entity_poly.entity_id
_entity_poly.type
_entity_poly.pdbx_seq_one_letter_code
_entity_poly.pdbx_strand_id
1 'polypeptide(L)'
;GNDITLVARQPWRRGHGSRESQDFEIVFREEHWQRPDGMPATREHLMMVLADLDDVLIRASYHTEMRSSSISGVRMDIAVPEYTGLAQALEVEQCQCPPGYRGL
;
A
#
# COMPACT_ATOMS: atom_id res chain seq x y z
N GLY A 1 13.10 9.34 2.23
CA GLY A 1 13.26 7.96 1.77
C GLY A 1 14.22 7.12 2.56
N ASN A 2 13.72 5.98 3.02
CA ASN A 2 14.49 4.91 3.64
C ASN A 2 15.00 3.84 2.64
N ASP A 3 15.00 4.12 1.33
CA ASP A 3 15.42 3.24 0.23
C ASP A 3 14.75 1.85 0.18
N ILE A 4 13.62 1.66 0.89
CA ILE A 4 12.87 0.41 0.84
C ILE A 4 11.77 0.53 -0.22
N THR A 5 11.82 -0.35 -1.21
CA THR A 5 10.72 -0.51 -2.18
C THR A 5 9.95 -1.79 -1.86
N LEU A 6 8.62 -1.67 -1.77
CA LEU A 6 7.72 -2.81 -1.67
C LEU A 6 6.78 -2.83 -2.88
N VAL A 7 6.49 -4.04 -3.36
CA VAL A 7 5.66 -4.29 -4.53
C VAL A 7 4.51 -5.21 -4.14
N ALA A 8 3.29 -4.73 -4.30
CA ALA A 8 2.09 -5.56 -4.28
C ALA A 8 1.70 -5.94 -5.71
N ARG A 9 1.24 -7.18 -5.93
CA ARG A 9 0.72 -7.63 -7.22
C ARG A 9 -0.69 -8.16 -7.05
N GLN A 10 -1.64 -7.51 -7.70
CA GLN A 10 -2.99 -8.06 -7.86
C GLN A 10 -3.16 -8.61 -9.28
N PRO A 11 -3.67 -9.84 -9.43
CA PRO A 11 -3.90 -10.42 -10.73
C PRO A 11 -5.05 -9.67 -11.41
N TRP A 12 -4.77 -9.07 -12.56
CA TRP A 12 -5.82 -8.59 -13.45
C TRP A 12 -6.11 -9.66 -14.50
N ARG A 13 -7.30 -10.24 -14.44
CA ARG A 13 -7.80 -11.15 -15.48
C ARG A 13 -8.62 -10.32 -16.45
N ARG A 14 -8.03 -10.02 -17.60
CA ARG A 14 -8.74 -9.32 -18.68
C ARG A 14 -9.96 -10.14 -19.09
N GLY A 15 -11.09 -9.47 -19.26
CA GLY A 15 -12.25 -10.03 -19.94
C GLY A 15 -12.06 -10.01 -21.46
N HIS A 16 -13.13 -10.34 -22.19
CA HIS A 16 -13.16 -10.29 -23.65
C HIS A 16 -13.58 -8.89 -24.19
N GLY A 17 -13.42 -7.81 -23.41
CA GLY A 17 -13.88 -6.46 -23.74
C GLY A 17 -12.82 -5.53 -24.34
N SER A 18 -13.26 -4.53 -25.11
CA SER A 18 -12.40 -3.47 -25.65
C SER A 18 -12.05 -2.37 -24.62
N ARG A 19 -12.94 -2.13 -23.65
CA ARG A 19 -12.73 -1.24 -22.50
C ARG A 19 -13.21 -1.95 -21.24
N GLU A 20 -12.35 -2.02 -20.24
CA GLU A 20 -12.63 -2.66 -18.96
C GLU A 20 -12.30 -1.69 -17.83
N SER A 21 -13.15 -1.69 -16.80
CA SER A 21 -12.94 -0.95 -15.56
C SER A 21 -12.86 -1.97 -14.43
N GLN A 22 -11.87 -1.82 -13.57
CA GLN A 22 -11.64 -2.72 -12.45
C GLN A 22 -11.33 -1.89 -11.21
N ASP A 23 -11.99 -2.23 -10.11
CA ASP A 23 -11.67 -1.67 -8.81
C ASP A 23 -10.60 -2.55 -8.13
N PHE A 24 -9.66 -1.90 -7.48
CA PHE A 24 -8.56 -2.54 -6.76
C PHE A 24 -8.56 -2.06 -5.31
N GLU A 25 -8.28 -2.97 -4.39
CA GLU A 25 -8.13 -2.68 -2.97
C GLU A 25 -6.84 -3.32 -2.48
N ILE A 26 -5.87 -2.49 -2.07
CA ILE A 26 -4.55 -2.97 -1.63
C ILE A 26 -4.48 -2.90 -0.11
N VAL A 27 -4.39 -4.05 0.54
CA VAL A 27 -4.28 -4.14 1.99
C VAL A 27 -2.81 -3.94 2.42
N PHE A 28 -2.58 -3.03 3.36
CA PHE A 28 -1.25 -2.72 3.89
C PHE A 28 -0.91 -3.68 5.04
N ARG A 29 -0.70 -4.95 4.68
CA ARG A 29 -0.18 -5.99 5.58
C ARG A 29 0.92 -6.78 4.88
N GLU A 30 2.01 -7.08 5.58
CA GLU A 30 3.26 -7.56 4.99
C GLU A 30 3.12 -8.80 4.09
N GLU A 31 2.15 -9.69 4.34
CA GLU A 31 1.90 -10.88 3.54
C GLU A 31 1.45 -10.58 2.10
N HIS A 32 0.97 -9.36 1.83
CA HIS A 32 0.56 -8.91 0.50
C HIS A 32 1.67 -8.19 -0.27
N TRP A 33 2.84 -8.00 0.36
CA TRP A 33 3.93 -7.20 -0.18
C TRP A 33 5.22 -8.01 -0.27
N GLN A 34 6.04 -7.64 -1.24
CA GLN A 34 7.35 -8.25 -1.44
C GLN A 34 8.35 -7.21 -1.92
N ARG A 35 9.63 -7.53 -1.73
CA ARG A 35 10.72 -6.74 -2.29
C ARG A 35 10.84 -6.97 -3.81
N PRO A 36 11.49 -6.06 -4.55
CA PRO A 36 11.71 -6.19 -5.99
C PRO A 36 12.49 -7.45 -6.39
N ASP A 37 13.36 -7.94 -5.50
CA ASP A 37 14.14 -9.17 -5.66
C ASP A 37 13.31 -10.45 -5.46
N GLY A 38 12.02 -10.33 -5.10
CA GLY A 38 11.13 -11.47 -4.89
C GLY A 38 11.07 -11.97 -3.44
N MET A 39 11.90 -11.44 -2.55
CA MET A 39 11.86 -11.81 -1.13
C MET A 39 10.58 -11.28 -0.46
N PRO A 40 10.00 -12.01 0.50
CA PRO A 40 8.82 -11.56 1.24
C PRO A 40 9.13 -10.27 2.01
N ALA A 41 8.15 -9.38 2.09
CA ALA A 41 8.24 -8.26 3.01
C ALA A 41 8.12 -8.76 4.46
N THR A 42 8.64 -7.98 5.40
CA THR A 42 8.41 -8.19 6.82
C THR A 42 7.58 -7.03 7.34
N ARG A 43 6.97 -7.19 8.50
CA ARG A 43 6.29 -6.11 9.20
C ARG A 43 7.18 -4.87 9.37
N GLU A 44 8.45 -5.09 9.69
CA GLU A 44 9.44 -4.01 9.80
C GLU A 44 9.65 -3.28 8.46
N HIS A 45 9.81 -4.00 7.35
CA HIS A 45 9.92 -3.36 6.02
C HIS A 45 8.71 -2.48 5.72
N LEU A 46 7.50 -2.98 5.99
CA LEU A 46 6.26 -2.23 5.72
C LEU A 46 6.15 -1.00 6.61
N MET A 47 6.39 -1.12 7.92
CA MET A 47 6.34 0.00 8.86
C MET A 47 7.40 1.05 8.56
N MET A 48 8.62 0.63 8.19
CA MET A 48 9.64 1.56 7.76
C MET A 48 9.18 2.35 6.54
N VAL A 49 8.72 1.70 5.46
CA VAL A 49 8.23 2.39 4.24
C VAL A 49 7.11 3.37 4.55
N LEU A 50 6.16 3.00 5.41
CA LEU A 50 5.05 3.88 5.76
C LEU A 50 5.46 5.05 6.66
N ALA A 51 6.53 4.90 7.45
CA ALA A 51 7.04 5.96 8.30
C ALA A 51 7.69 7.12 7.51
N ASP A 52 8.25 6.83 6.33
CA ASP A 52 8.90 7.81 5.44
C ASP A 52 8.61 7.48 3.97
N LEU A 53 7.33 7.58 3.60
CA LEU A 53 6.82 7.22 2.28
C LEU A 53 7.11 8.33 1.26
N ASP A 54 8.00 8.08 0.30
CA ASP A 54 8.30 9.04 -0.78
C ASP A 54 7.27 8.99 -1.92
N ASP A 55 7.00 7.79 -2.47
CA ASP A 55 6.21 7.61 -3.69
C ASP A 55 5.28 6.39 -3.62
N VAL A 56 4.09 6.52 -4.20
CA VAL A 56 3.17 5.40 -4.47
C VAL A 56 2.98 5.27 -5.98
N LEU A 57 3.54 4.21 -6.56
CA LEU A 57 3.52 3.97 -8.00
C LEU A 57 2.47 2.92 -8.38
N ILE A 58 1.54 3.28 -9.28
CA ILE A 58 0.51 2.38 -9.79
C ILE A 58 0.80 2.08 -11.26
N ARG A 59 0.84 0.79 -11.62
CA ARG A 59 1.06 0.36 -13.00
C ARG A 59 -0.14 0.74 -13.88
N ALA A 60 0.08 1.65 -14.82
CA ALA A 60 -0.97 2.14 -15.73
C ALA A 60 -1.25 1.19 -16.91
N SER A 61 -0.21 0.54 -17.45
CA SER A 61 -0.30 -0.31 -18.65
C SER A 61 0.14 -1.75 -18.38
N TYR A 62 -0.77 -2.69 -18.65
CA TYR A 62 -0.53 -4.13 -18.44
C TYR A 62 -0.19 -4.89 -19.73
N HIS A 63 -0.45 -4.28 -20.90
CA HIS A 63 -0.17 -4.87 -22.22
C HIS A 63 0.43 -3.84 -23.19
N THR A 64 1.14 -4.35 -24.20
CA THR A 64 1.80 -3.54 -25.24
C THR A 64 0.82 -2.85 -26.18
N GLU A 65 -0.36 -3.42 -26.42
CA GLU A 65 -1.38 -2.88 -27.35
C GLU A 65 -2.36 -1.89 -26.69
N MET A 66 -2.17 -1.60 -25.40
CA MET A 66 -3.08 -0.74 -24.65
C MET A 66 -2.93 0.72 -25.10
N ARG A 67 -3.99 1.27 -25.71
CA ARG A 67 -3.97 2.64 -26.26
C ARG A 67 -4.08 3.73 -25.20
N SER A 68 -4.82 3.48 -24.12
CA SER A 68 -5.07 4.45 -23.06
C SER A 68 -5.42 3.76 -21.75
N SER A 69 -4.95 4.33 -20.64
CA SER A 69 -5.27 3.97 -19.26
C SER A 69 -5.84 5.17 -18.53
N SER A 70 -6.82 4.96 -17.66
CA SER A 70 -7.33 6.00 -16.75
C SER A 70 -7.48 5.43 -15.35
N ILE A 71 -7.22 6.25 -14.34
CA ILE A 71 -7.45 5.93 -12.93
C ILE A 71 -8.36 6.99 -12.32
N SER A 72 -9.21 6.58 -11.39
CA SER A 72 -10.14 7.46 -10.66
C SER A 72 -10.43 6.89 -9.27
N GLY A 73 -10.85 7.74 -8.34
CA GLY A 73 -11.27 7.29 -7.00
C GLY A 73 -10.12 6.80 -6.10
N VAL A 74 -8.90 7.29 -6.32
CA VAL A 74 -7.74 6.94 -5.50
C VAL A 74 -7.92 7.47 -4.08
N ARG A 75 -7.93 6.56 -3.11
CA ARG A 75 -8.06 6.85 -1.68
C ARG A 75 -7.18 5.90 -0.87
N MET A 76 -6.71 6.37 0.27
CA MET A 76 -5.93 5.61 1.24
C MET A 76 -6.50 5.87 2.62
N ASP A 77 -6.83 4.79 3.33
CA ASP A 77 -7.37 4.89 4.68
C ASP A 77 -6.24 5.15 5.69
N ILE A 78 -6.55 5.92 6.73
CA ILE A 78 -5.62 6.24 7.82
C ILE A 78 -6.27 5.91 9.16
N ALA A 79 -5.46 5.60 10.17
CA ALA A 79 -5.92 5.56 11.55
C ALA A 79 -5.72 6.93 12.20
N VAL A 80 -6.65 7.28 13.09
CA VAL A 80 -6.59 8.48 13.93
C VAL A 80 -6.73 8.05 15.39
N PRO A 81 -6.13 8.79 16.34
CA PRO A 81 -6.20 8.44 17.75
C PRO A 81 -7.60 8.62 18.35
N GLU A 82 -8.46 9.43 17.73
CA GLU A 82 -9.82 9.69 18.19
C GLU A 82 -10.78 8.54 17.88
N TYR A 83 -11.82 8.40 18.69
CA TYR A 83 -12.89 7.45 18.41
C TYR A 83 -13.76 7.96 17.25
N THR A 84 -13.67 7.27 16.12
CA THR A 84 -14.42 7.61 14.90
C THR A 84 -15.77 6.89 14.78
N GLY A 85 -16.08 5.95 15.69
CA GLY A 85 -17.23 5.04 15.55
C GLY A 85 -17.03 3.91 14.53
N LEU A 86 -15.86 3.85 13.87
CA LEU A 86 -15.46 2.77 12.97
C LEU A 86 -14.70 1.66 13.71
N ALA A 87 -14.42 0.56 13.01
CA ALA A 87 -13.58 -0.51 13.53
C ALA A 87 -12.17 0.01 13.87
N GLN A 88 -11.58 -0.51 14.95
CA GLN A 88 -10.22 -0.17 15.34
C GLN A 88 -9.22 -0.60 14.26
N ALA A 89 -8.31 0.30 13.89
CA ALA A 89 -7.23 0.02 12.96
C ALA A 89 -6.11 -0.78 13.64
N LEU A 90 -6.24 -2.11 13.68
CA LEU A 90 -5.29 -3.01 14.35
C LEU A 90 -3.89 -3.03 13.71
N GLU A 91 -3.79 -2.64 12.44
CA GLU A 91 -2.52 -2.65 11.69
C GLU A 91 -1.68 -1.39 11.89
N VAL A 92 -2.21 -0.37 12.58
CA VAL A 92 -1.48 0.87 12.85
C VAL A 92 -0.83 0.81 14.22
N GLU A 93 0.47 1.02 14.27
CA GLU A 93 1.21 1.07 15.52
C GLU A 93 1.15 2.47 16.13
N GLN A 94 0.87 2.52 17.44
CA GLN A 94 1.08 3.72 18.23
C GLN A 94 2.31 3.49 19.12
N CYS A 95 3.44 4.08 18.74
CA CYS A 95 4.63 4.03 19.58
C CYS A 95 4.43 4.91 20.82
N GLN A 96 4.56 4.33 22.01
CA GLN A 96 4.50 5.07 23.26
C GLN A 96 5.86 5.04 23.93
N CYS A 97 6.54 6.19 23.95
CA CYS A 97 7.87 6.30 24.54
C CYS A 97 7.78 6.28 26.07
N PRO A 98 8.62 5.49 26.76
CA PRO A 98 8.69 5.49 28.21
C PRO A 98 9.07 6.87 28.77
N PRO A 99 8.74 7.17 30.05
CA PRO A 99 9.17 8.40 30.69
C PRO A 99 10.69 8.62 30.57
N GLY A 100 11.09 9.83 30.15
CA GLY A 100 12.49 10.19 29.94
C GLY A 100 13.02 9.94 28.53
N TYR A 101 12.24 9.31 27.65
CA TYR A 101 12.58 9.09 26.25
C TYR A 101 11.64 9.90 25.35
N ARG A 102 12.18 10.42 24.25
CA ARG A 102 11.38 10.96 23.14
C ARG A 102 11.48 10.00 21.98
N GLY A 103 10.36 9.80 21.27
CA GLY A 103 10.38 9.11 19.99
C GLY A 103 11.28 9.85 19.01
N LEU A 104 11.74 9.15 17.98
CA LEU A 104 12.53 9.74 16.91
C LEU A 104 11.82 10.95 16.28
#